data_AF-A0A821I0N8-F1
#
_entry.id   AF-A0A821I0N8-F1
#
_cell.length_a   1.000
_cell.length_b   1.000
_cell.length_c   1.000
_cell.angle_alpha   90.00
_cell.angle_beta   90.00
_cell.angle_gamma   90.00
#
_symmetry.space_group_name_H-M   'P 1'
#
loop_
_entity.id
_entity.type
_entity.pdbx_description
1 polymer ?
#
loop_
_entity_poly.entity_id
_entity_poly.type
_entity_poly.pdbx_seq_one_letter_code
_entity_poly.pdbx_strand_id
1 'polypeptide(L)'
;FRENEERRALKKRQEEYDNYAEMANMVSSDLLTENPDQAISQFGPHRIVPDRWKGMSQDQIRRIREEQQKQVEEKKRRDEEEQQRENEWNQRRVTEAKAGMIIEKQVERERRANEHNLYNDNQRLSNEQRNLKAYLDRVVYTNQPTAAYFTQFNNSSR
;
A
#
# COMPACT_ATOMS: atom_id res chain seq x y z
N PHE A 1 101.30 7.90 -7.98
CA PHE A 1 100.48 8.36 -6.84
C PHE A 1 99.35 9.30 -7.28
N ARG A 2 99.62 10.42 -7.99
CA ARG A 2 98.58 11.36 -8.48
C ARG A 2 97.50 10.75 -9.40
N GLU A 3 97.89 9.91 -10.36
CA GLU A 3 96.95 9.23 -11.27
C GLU A 3 95.92 8.35 -10.53
N ASN A 4 96.33 7.72 -9.42
CA ASN A 4 95.44 6.91 -8.59
C ASN A 4 94.46 7.77 -7.77
N GLU A 5 94.82 8.99 -7.40
CA GLU A 5 93.95 9.93 -6.67
C GLU A 5 92.89 10.54 -7.60
N GLU A 6 93.29 10.98 -8.80
CA GLU A 6 92.36 11.48 -9.82
C GLU A 6 91.36 10.41 -10.23
N ARG A 7 91.81 9.16 -10.42
CA ARG A 7 90.92 8.03 -10.70
C ARG A 7 89.95 7.75 -9.55
N ARG A 8 90.37 7.94 -8.29
CA ARG A 8 89.49 7.79 -7.10
C ARG A 8 88.46 8.92 -7.02
N ALA A 9 88.85 10.17 -7.30
CA ALA A 9 87.93 11.30 -7.31
C ALA A 9 86.88 11.17 -8.43
N LEU A 10 87.28 10.72 -9.63
CA LEU A 10 86.36 10.45 -10.72
C LEU A 10 85.37 9.33 -10.38
N LYS A 11 85.85 8.23 -9.77
CA LYS A 11 84.98 7.13 -9.31
C LYS A 11 83.99 7.59 -8.25
N LYS A 12 84.42 8.37 -7.26
CA LYS A 12 83.52 8.91 -6.24
C LYS A 12 82.43 9.79 -6.85
N ARG A 13 82.78 10.61 -7.85
CA ARG A 13 81.80 11.43 -8.57
C ARG A 13 80.81 10.57 -9.38
N GLN A 14 81.28 9.49 -10.00
CA GLN A 14 80.42 8.52 -10.70
C GLN A 14 79.47 7.84 -9.71
N GLU A 15 79.98 7.35 -8.57
CA GLU A 15 79.17 6.76 -7.50
C GLU A 15 78.11 7.75 -6.99
N GLU A 16 78.45 9.02 -6.81
CA GLU A 16 77.48 10.06 -6.42
C GLU A 16 76.38 10.27 -7.47
N TYR A 17 76.72 10.25 -8.76
CA TYR A 17 75.72 10.34 -9.83
C TYR A 17 74.83 9.09 -9.90
N ASP A 18 75.43 7.91 -9.77
CA ASP A 18 74.70 6.63 -9.78
C ASP A 18 73.73 6.55 -8.59
N ASN A 19 74.19 6.94 -7.40
CA ASN A 19 73.36 7.04 -6.20
C ASN A 19 72.20 8.03 -6.39
N TYR A 20 72.46 9.19 -7.00
CA TYR A 20 71.41 10.16 -7.29
C TYR A 20 70.38 9.62 -8.30
N ALA A 21 70.84 8.93 -9.34
CA ALA A 21 69.96 8.32 -10.33
C ALA A 21 69.11 7.20 -9.72
N GLU A 22 69.68 6.37 -8.84
CA GLU A 22 68.95 5.33 -8.11
C GLU A 22 67.86 5.94 -7.22
N MET A 23 68.20 6.96 -6.43
CA MET A 23 67.23 7.67 -5.60
C MET A 23 66.10 8.28 -6.44
N ALA A 24 66.44 8.94 -7.55
CA ALA A 24 65.45 9.52 -8.44
C ALA A 24 64.50 8.44 -9.01
N ASN A 25 65.05 7.32 -9.47
CA ASN A 25 64.28 6.19 -10.01
C ASN A 25 63.38 5.56 -8.95
N MET A 26 63.87 5.38 -7.71
CA MET A 26 63.08 4.84 -6.62
C MET A 26 61.90 5.75 -6.29
N VAL A 27 62.16 7.05 -6.15
CA VAL A 27 61.14 8.07 -5.82
C VAL A 27 60.09 8.16 -6.93
N SER A 28 60.49 8.07 -8.20
CA SER A 28 59.56 8.04 -9.32
C SER A 28 58.94 6.67 -9.59
N SER A 29 59.33 5.62 -8.85
CA SER A 29 58.79 4.28 -9.09
C SER A 29 57.31 4.22 -8.73
N ASP A 30 56.58 3.36 -9.44
CA ASP A 30 55.16 3.14 -9.19
C ASP A 30 54.86 2.60 -7.78
N LEU A 31 55.87 1.99 -7.13
CA LEU A 31 55.74 1.48 -5.77
C LEU A 31 55.62 2.63 -4.77
N LEU A 32 56.49 3.65 -4.86
CA LEU A 32 56.49 4.79 -3.93
C LEU A 32 55.48 5.88 -4.30
N THR A 33 55.13 6.01 -5.58
CA THR A 33 54.09 6.96 -6.04
C THR A 33 52.67 6.42 -5.91
N GLU A 34 52.53 5.16 -5.50
CA GLU A 34 51.27 4.45 -5.38
C GLU A 34 50.39 4.51 -6.64
N ASN A 35 50.99 4.49 -7.83
CA ASN A 35 50.28 4.61 -9.10
C ASN A 35 49.07 3.63 -9.20
N PRO A 36 47.83 4.10 -9.39
CA PRO A 36 46.64 3.26 -9.49
C PRO A 36 46.56 2.48 -10.82
N ASP A 37 47.27 2.92 -11.86
CA ASP A 37 47.25 2.29 -13.18
C ASP A 37 47.87 0.89 -13.18
N GLN A 38 48.67 0.57 -12.15
CA GLN A 38 49.19 -0.79 -11.91
C GLN A 38 48.10 -1.84 -11.74
N ALA A 39 46.89 -1.42 -11.35
CA ALA A 39 45.74 -2.30 -11.21
C ALA A 39 45.06 -2.62 -12.55
N ILE A 40 45.40 -1.93 -13.65
CA ILE A 40 44.77 -2.14 -14.96
C ILE A 40 45.22 -3.48 -15.53
N SER A 41 44.26 -4.36 -15.80
CA SER A 41 44.53 -5.66 -16.40
C SER A 41 44.87 -5.52 -17.89
N GLN A 42 45.89 -6.24 -18.33
CA GLN A 42 46.21 -6.39 -19.75
C GLN A 42 45.07 -7.10 -20.53
N PHE A 43 44.22 -7.86 -19.83
CA PHE A 43 43.07 -8.56 -20.42
C PHE A 43 41.83 -7.66 -20.58
N GLY A 44 41.93 -6.37 -20.24
CA GLY A 44 40.97 -5.35 -20.63
C GLY A 44 40.56 -4.40 -19.50
N PRO A 45 39.97 -3.23 -19.83
CA PRO A 45 39.72 -2.14 -18.88
C PRO A 45 38.69 -2.45 -17.78
N HIS A 46 37.84 -3.46 -18.00
CA HIS A 46 36.83 -3.90 -17.03
C HIS A 46 37.39 -4.83 -15.96
N ARG A 47 38.64 -5.28 -16.10
CA ARG A 47 39.31 -6.19 -15.16
C ARG A 47 40.38 -5.44 -14.40
N ILE A 48 40.40 -5.69 -13.10
CA ILE A 48 41.44 -5.20 -12.20
C ILE A 48 42.34 -6.37 -11.77
N VAL A 49 43.62 -6.10 -11.59
CA VAL A 49 44.57 -7.00 -10.94
C VAL A 49 44.34 -6.88 -9.42
N PRO A 50 43.78 -7.90 -8.74
CA PRO A 50 43.35 -7.78 -7.35
C PRO A 50 44.50 -7.41 -6.41
N ASP A 51 45.68 -8.00 -6.62
CA ASP A 51 46.86 -7.80 -5.79
C ASP A 51 47.41 -6.36 -5.82
N ARG A 52 47.05 -5.59 -6.85
CA ARG A 52 47.53 -4.21 -7.07
C ARG A 52 46.43 -3.17 -6.90
N TRP A 53 45.24 -3.60 -6.48
CA TRP A 53 44.09 -2.73 -6.36
C TRP A 53 44.18 -1.85 -5.11
N LYS A 54 44.15 -0.54 -5.30
CA LYS A 54 44.29 0.48 -4.24
C LYS A 54 42.98 1.23 -3.95
N GLY A 55 41.84 0.67 -4.39
CA GLY A 55 40.52 1.27 -4.22
C GLY A 55 39.96 1.90 -5.50
N MET A 56 38.82 2.58 -5.35
CA MET A 56 38.12 3.24 -6.45
C MET A 56 38.67 4.65 -6.70
N SER A 57 38.60 5.09 -7.96
CA SER A 57 38.91 6.47 -8.33
C SER A 57 37.91 7.43 -7.68
N GLN A 58 38.35 8.65 -7.39
CA GLN A 58 37.50 9.71 -6.86
C GLN A 58 36.28 9.98 -7.76
N ASP A 59 36.42 9.82 -9.07
CA ASP A 59 35.30 9.99 -10.00
C ASP A 59 34.30 8.84 -9.94
N GLN A 60 34.76 7.61 -9.68
CA GLN A 60 33.85 6.47 -9.43
C GLN A 60 33.08 6.68 -8.13
N ILE A 61 33.77 7.10 -7.06
CA ILE A 61 33.14 7.41 -5.77
C ILE A 61 32.12 8.55 -5.93
N ARG A 62 32.45 9.59 -6.71
CA ARG A 62 31.54 10.70 -7.01
C ARG A 62 30.28 10.21 -7.72
N ARG A 63 30.41 9.39 -8.76
CA ARG A 63 29.26 8.80 -9.48
C ARG A 63 28.37 7.98 -8.56
N ILE A 64 28.96 7.16 -7.68
CA ILE A 64 28.20 6.39 -6.68
C ILE A 64 27.42 7.33 -5.77
N ARG A 65 28.02 8.43 -5.30
CA ARG A 65 27.33 9.41 -4.45
C ARG A 65 26.19 10.11 -5.17
N GLU A 66 26.39 10.50 -6.43
CA GLU A 66 25.35 11.10 -7.27
C GLU A 66 24.18 10.12 -7.48
N GLU A 67 24.47 8.85 -7.70
CA GLU A 67 23.45 7.82 -7.85
C GLU A 67 22.69 7.57 -6.54
N GLN A 68 23.38 7.54 -5.40
CA GLN A 68 22.75 7.44 -4.08
C GLN A 68 21.81 8.62 -3.81
N GLN A 69 22.20 9.85 -4.18
CA GLN A 69 21.32 11.02 -4.05
C GLN A 69 20.05 10.86 -4.89
N LYS A 70 20.18 10.42 -6.15
CA LYS A 70 19.03 10.13 -7.02
C LYS A 70 18.11 9.06 -6.43
N GLN A 71 18.68 8.00 -5.84
CA GLN A 71 17.90 6.94 -5.18
C GLN A 71 17.12 7.48 -3.96
N VAL A 72 17.72 8.37 -3.17
CA VAL A 72 17.04 9.02 -2.03
C VAL A 72 15.88 9.89 -2.52
N GLU A 73 16.09 10.70 -3.55
CA GLU A 73 15.04 11.54 -4.14
C GLU A 73 13.90 10.70 -4.73
N GLU A 74 14.24 9.63 -5.46
CA GLU A 74 13.23 8.73 -6.03
C GLU A 74 12.42 8.03 -4.94
N LYS A 75 13.09 7.56 -3.87
CA LYS A 75 12.40 6.94 -2.73
C LYS A 75 11.44 7.94 -2.09
N LYS A 76 11.90 9.17 -1.84
CA LYS A 76 11.05 10.22 -1.26
C LYS A 76 9.81 10.47 -2.13
N ARG A 77 9.97 10.55 -3.46
CA ARG A 77 8.83 10.70 -4.38
C ARG A 77 7.85 9.53 -4.28
N ARG A 78 8.35 8.29 -4.23
CA ARG A 78 7.49 7.09 -4.08
C ARG A 78 6.73 7.09 -2.76
N ASP A 79 7.39 7.46 -1.66
CA ASP A 79 6.78 7.54 -0.33
C ASP A 79 5.66 8.62 -0.32
N GLU A 80 5.89 9.78 -0.96
CA GLU A 80 4.89 10.83 -1.11
C GLU A 80 3.67 10.36 -1.95
N GLU A 81 3.91 9.68 -3.06
CA GLU A 81 2.85 9.10 -3.89
C GLU A 81 2.04 8.02 -3.14
N GLU A 82 2.70 7.18 -2.35
CA GLU A 82 2.04 6.18 -1.52
C GLU A 82 1.17 6.83 -0.45
N GLN A 83 1.68 7.84 0.24
CA GLN A 83 0.92 8.58 1.23
C GLN A 83 -0.33 9.25 0.62
N GLN A 84 -0.21 9.82 -0.58
CA GLN A 84 -1.36 10.39 -1.30
C GLN A 84 -2.41 9.32 -1.63
N ARG A 85 -1.98 8.17 -2.18
CA ARG A 85 -2.90 7.06 -2.47
C ARG A 85 -3.61 6.54 -1.21
N GLU A 86 -2.87 6.39 -0.11
CA GLU A 86 -3.44 5.96 1.17
C GLU A 86 -4.47 6.97 1.69
N ASN A 87 -4.17 8.26 1.59
CA ASN A 87 -5.09 9.34 1.98
C ASN A 87 -6.37 9.31 1.13
N GLU A 88 -6.26 9.15 -0.19
CA GLU A 88 -7.42 9.01 -1.07
C GLU A 88 -8.25 7.78 -0.73
N TRP A 89 -7.60 6.64 -0.47
CA TRP A 89 -8.29 5.41 -0.07
C TRP A 89 -9.04 5.58 1.25
N ASN A 90 -8.40 6.20 2.24
CA ASN A 90 -9.00 6.50 3.53
C ASN A 90 -10.20 7.44 3.39
N GLN A 91 -10.11 8.48 2.54
CA GLN A 91 -11.23 9.36 2.25
C GLN A 91 -12.39 8.60 1.62
N ARG A 92 -12.12 7.77 0.60
CA ARG A 92 -13.15 6.95 -0.06
C ARG A 92 -13.86 6.04 0.93
N ARG A 93 -13.09 5.31 1.75
CA ARG A 93 -13.64 4.43 2.80
C ARG A 93 -14.56 5.18 3.75
N VAL A 94 -14.18 6.39 4.18
CA VAL A 94 -15.03 7.22 5.07
C VAL A 94 -16.29 7.68 4.35
N THR A 95 -16.20 8.08 3.07
CA THR A 95 -17.38 8.49 2.30
C THR A 95 -18.35 7.34 2.05
N GLU A 96 -17.84 6.15 1.71
CA GLU A 96 -18.64 4.94 1.50
C GLU A 96 -19.32 4.49 2.79
N ALA A 97 -18.59 4.49 3.92
CA ALA A 97 -19.17 4.17 5.22
C ALA A 97 -20.32 5.14 5.58
N LYS A 98 -20.14 6.44 5.35
CA LYS A 98 -21.19 7.44 5.56
C LYS A 98 -22.40 7.20 4.65
N ALA A 99 -22.17 6.90 3.37
CA ALA A 99 -23.25 6.58 2.43
C ALA A 99 -24.03 5.33 2.86
N GLY A 100 -23.32 4.27 3.28
CA GLY A 100 -23.92 3.06 3.83
C GLY A 100 -24.80 3.33 5.05
N MET A 101 -24.32 4.12 6.01
CA MET A 101 -25.09 4.50 7.19
C MET A 101 -26.36 5.29 6.85
N ILE A 102 -26.32 6.15 5.82
CA ILE A 102 -27.50 6.91 5.38
C ILE A 102 -28.55 5.98 4.78
N ILE A 103 -28.12 5.05 3.93
CA ILE A 103 -28.99 4.04 3.30
C ILE A 103 -29.62 3.16 4.38
N GLU A 104 -28.83 2.66 5.33
CA GLU A 104 -29.33 1.82 6.43
C GLU A 104 -30.40 2.56 7.25
N LYS A 105 -30.16 3.82 7.61
CA LYS A 105 -31.15 4.65 8.30
C LYS A 105 -32.43 4.86 7.48
N GLN A 106 -32.32 4.99 6.17
CA GLN A 106 -33.49 5.14 5.31
C GLN A 106 -34.31 3.84 5.28
N VAL A 107 -33.64 2.69 5.12
CA VAL A 107 -34.28 1.36 5.16
C VAL A 107 -34.98 1.13 6.50
N GLU A 108 -34.35 1.51 7.62
CA GLU A 108 -34.99 1.41 8.94
C GLU A 108 -36.27 2.26 9.05
N ARG A 109 -36.26 3.48 8.52
CA ARG A 109 -37.44 4.37 8.53
C ARG A 109 -38.58 3.79 7.71
N GLU A 110 -38.29 3.30 6.51
CA GLU A 110 -39.27 2.65 5.64
C GLU A 110 -39.84 1.40 6.28
N ARG A 111 -38.98 0.58 6.90
CA ARG A 111 -39.42 -0.60 7.65
C ARG A 111 -40.38 -0.23 8.77
N ARG A 112 -40.05 0.77 9.60
CA ARG A 112 -40.95 1.23 10.69
C ARG A 112 -42.27 1.76 10.16
N ALA A 113 -42.26 2.50 9.04
CA ALA A 113 -43.48 2.98 8.41
C ALA A 113 -44.36 1.83 7.90
N ASN A 114 -43.76 0.81 7.28
CA ASN A 114 -44.46 -0.38 6.83
C ASN A 114 -45.03 -1.20 8.00
N GLU A 115 -44.26 -1.38 9.07
CA GLU A 115 -44.71 -2.06 10.29
C GLU A 115 -45.89 -1.33 10.93
N HIS A 116 -45.86 0.01 10.97
CA HIS A 116 -46.98 0.82 11.46
C HIS A 116 -48.23 0.69 10.59
N ASN A 117 -48.08 0.69 9.25
CA ASN A 117 -49.20 0.51 8.33
C ASN A 117 -49.82 -0.89 8.49
N LEU A 118 -49.00 -1.94 8.53
CA LEU A 118 -49.43 -3.31 8.79
C LEU A 118 -50.17 -3.44 10.12
N TYR A 119 -49.70 -2.76 11.16
CA TYR A 119 -50.38 -2.75 12.45
C TYR A 119 -51.78 -2.13 12.35
N ASN A 120 -51.92 -1.00 11.68
CA ASN A 120 -53.22 -0.34 11.49
C ASN A 120 -54.19 -1.20 10.67
N ASP A 121 -53.71 -1.83 9.61
CA ASP A 121 -54.52 -2.74 8.79
C ASP A 121 -54.99 -3.95 9.60
N ASN A 122 -54.08 -4.56 10.38
CA ASN A 122 -54.44 -5.67 11.27
C ASN A 122 -55.49 -5.27 12.30
N GLN A 123 -55.40 -4.07 12.88
CA GLN A 123 -56.40 -3.54 13.81
C GLN A 123 -57.76 -3.36 13.12
N ARG A 124 -57.78 -2.76 11.93
CA ARG A 124 -59.00 -2.57 11.14
C ARG A 124 -59.66 -3.90 10.80
N LEU A 125 -58.89 -4.85 10.25
CA LEU A 125 -59.37 -6.17 9.88
C LEU A 125 -59.88 -6.96 11.10
N SER A 126 -59.21 -6.86 12.25
CA SER A 126 -59.66 -7.50 13.49
C SER A 126 -61.01 -6.95 13.95
N ASN A 127 -61.21 -5.64 13.87
CA ASN A 127 -62.48 -5.00 14.23
C ASN A 127 -63.60 -5.37 13.24
N GLU A 128 -63.33 -5.36 11.93
CA GLU A 128 -64.27 -5.79 10.89
C GLU A 128 -64.70 -7.25 11.12
N GLN A 129 -63.74 -8.15 11.37
CA GLN A 129 -64.03 -9.55 11.64
C GLN A 129 -64.86 -9.73 12.92
N ARG A 130 -64.54 -8.99 13.99
CA ARG A 130 -65.29 -9.03 15.26
C ARG A 130 -66.73 -8.54 15.06
N ASN A 131 -66.92 -7.46 14.31
CA ASN A 131 -68.24 -6.90 14.00
C ASN A 131 -69.07 -7.86 13.12
N LEU A 132 -68.46 -8.43 12.09
CA LEU A 132 -69.10 -9.41 11.21
C LEU A 132 -69.55 -10.64 12.01
N LYS A 133 -68.68 -11.17 12.88
CA LYS A 133 -69.02 -12.30 13.74
C LYS A 133 -70.22 -11.98 14.64
N ALA A 134 -70.20 -10.80 15.29
CA ALA A 134 -71.32 -10.37 16.12
C ALA A 134 -72.64 -10.22 15.34
N TYR A 135 -72.59 -9.75 14.08
CA TYR A 135 -73.75 -9.68 13.20
C TYR A 135 -74.28 -11.07 12.82
N LEU A 136 -73.40 -11.99 12.42
CA LEU A 136 -73.78 -13.36 12.08
C LEU A 136 -74.46 -14.05 13.26
N ASP A 137 -73.87 -13.97 14.45
CA ASP A 137 -74.40 -14.61 15.66
C ASP A 137 -75.76 -14.03 16.08
N ARG A 138 -75.98 -12.71 15.92
CA ARG A 138 -77.21 -12.03 16.37
C ARG A 138 -78.35 -11.99 15.36
N VAL A 139 -78.05 -11.93 14.07
CA VAL A 139 -79.06 -11.67 13.02
C VAL A 139 -79.27 -12.88 12.14
N VAL A 140 -78.19 -13.58 11.76
CA VAL A 140 -78.25 -14.67 10.78
C VAL A 140 -78.48 -16.01 11.47
N TYR A 141 -77.77 -16.28 12.57
CA TYR A 141 -77.82 -17.56 13.29
C TYR A 141 -78.93 -17.64 14.33
N THR A 142 -79.87 -16.70 14.35
CA THR A 142 -81.07 -16.79 15.17
C THR A 142 -82.19 -17.46 14.38
N ASN A 143 -82.48 -18.72 14.71
CA ASN A 143 -83.55 -19.47 14.05
C ASN A 143 -84.91 -19.11 14.66
N GLN A 144 -85.44 -17.95 14.30
CA GLN A 144 -86.78 -17.52 14.71
C GLN A 144 -87.82 -18.14 13.77
N PRO A 145 -88.82 -18.88 14.28
CA PRO A 145 -89.84 -19.50 13.43
C PRO A 145 -90.66 -18.42 12.70
N THR A 146 -90.83 -18.57 11.39
CA THR A 146 -91.67 -17.67 10.59
C THR A 146 -93.15 -17.87 10.91
N ALA A 147 -93.98 -16.84 10.70
CA ALA A 147 -95.43 -16.95 10.96
C ALA A 147 -96.09 -18.15 10.24
N ALA A 148 -95.59 -18.48 9.03
CA ALA A 148 -96.02 -19.65 8.27
C ALA A 148 -95.77 -20.99 8.96
N TYR A 149 -94.76 -21.09 9.85
CA TYR A 149 -94.49 -22.28 10.65
C TYR A 149 -95.62 -22.53 11.65
N PHE A 150 -96.08 -21.50 12.36
CA PHE A 150 -97.14 -21.63 13.36
C PHE A 150 -98.50 -21.98 12.74
N THR A 151 -98.76 -21.56 11.50
CA THR A 151 -100.00 -21.91 10.76
C THR A 151 -100.05 -23.36 10.27
N GLN A 152 -98.96 -24.13 10.35
CA GLN A 152 -98.93 -25.54 9.96
C GLN A 152 -99.60 -26.45 11.00
N PHE A 153 -99.67 -26.03 12.26
CA PHE A 153 -100.26 -26.80 13.35
C PHE A 153 -101.75 -26.44 13.53
N ASN A 154 -102.58 -27.39 13.94
CA ASN A 154 -104.05 -27.24 14.15
C ASN A 154 -104.88 -26.89 12.89
N ASN A 155 -104.42 -27.25 11.69
CA ASN A 155 -105.15 -27.04 10.44
C ASN A 155 -106.03 -28.23 9.98
N SER A 156 -106.02 -29.35 10.71
CA SER A 156 -106.85 -30.52 10.44
C SER A 156 -107.56 -30.99 11.72
N SER A 157 -108.83 -31.34 11.62
CA SER A 157 -109.74 -31.60 12.74
C SER A 157 -109.76 -33.08 13.20
N ARG A 158 -108.65 -33.81 13.07
CA ARG A 158 -108.65 -35.25 13.33
C ARG A 158 -108.54 -35.58 14.82
#